data_AF-A0A813BSS5-F1
#
_entry.id   AF-A0A813BSS5-F1
#
_cell.length_a   1.000
_cell.length_b   1.000
_cell.length_c   1.000
_cell.angle_alpha   90.00
_cell.angle_beta   90.00
_cell.angle_gamma   90.00
#
_symmetry.space_group_name_H-M   'P 1'
#
loop_
_entity.id
_entity.type
_entity.pdbx_description
1 polymer ?
#
loop_
_entity_poly.entity_id
_entity_poly.type
_entity_poly.pdbx_seq_one_letter_code
_entity_poly.pdbx_strand_id
1 'polypeptide(L)'
;MAALQRALRPEGSIESGEGPAWEPQAENCEESGASEVLASLHEARGDATSALRLLAAAGSQRVFALLRRHLGQGADLGAVSAVLPRLVALDPGQMADLAALHPESLKPAELLAALAPHGPAWELRYLRLLAWRSPDAAKHFRDRMVQLTAELRPHHLRPALMQSASDEKEESSSTSSVHGTWLEAAWASGSREAASALLALGHPEQAFHLQLFEIGSVQGALDVLTEARLPEEKEQELLQELCATAIQDGHLFASLLAAVLSPSGGVPGVKVSTLFQQLPPGLEVPTAAVALLLSL
;
A
#
# COMPACT_ATOMS: atom_id res chain seq x y z
N MET A 1 -18.87 -16.27 30.18
CA MET A 1 -17.94 -15.31 30.82
C MET A 1 -16.71 -15.91 31.55
N ALA A 2 -16.06 -17.04 31.25
CA ALA A 2 -16.24 -18.14 30.30
C ALA A 2 -16.49 -17.73 28.84
N ALA A 3 -15.55 -17.04 28.20
CA ALA A 3 -15.60 -16.74 26.76
C ALA A 3 -14.25 -16.39 26.10
N LEU A 4 -13.21 -15.98 26.84
CA LEU A 4 -11.91 -15.60 26.24
C LEU A 4 -10.67 -16.05 27.05
N GLN A 5 -10.83 -17.07 27.89
CA GLN A 5 -9.75 -17.76 28.61
C GLN A 5 -9.28 -19.05 27.90
N ARG A 6 -9.62 -19.23 26.62
CA ARG A 6 -9.50 -20.54 25.91
C ARG A 6 -9.02 -20.51 24.46
N ALA A 7 -8.59 -19.34 23.96
CA ALA A 7 -8.03 -19.15 22.63
C ALA A 7 -7.02 -17.99 22.73
N LEU A 8 -5.71 -18.14 22.47
CA LEU A 8 -4.98 -19.29 21.95
C LEU A 8 -3.64 -19.48 22.68
N ARG A 9 -3.54 -20.51 23.54
CA ARG A 9 -2.30 -21.30 23.58
C ARG A 9 -2.43 -22.35 22.48
N PRO A 10 -1.38 -22.54 21.69
CA PRO A 10 -0.70 -23.83 21.79
C PRO A 10 0.76 -23.63 22.20
N GLU A 11 1.20 -24.37 23.23
CA GLU A 11 2.62 -24.65 23.39
C GLU A 11 3.00 -25.67 22.30
N GLY A 12 3.91 -25.29 21.42
CA GLY A 12 4.68 -26.20 20.58
C GLY A 12 6.14 -25.99 20.93
N SER A 13 6.80 -27.04 21.44
CA SER A 13 8.18 -26.98 21.90
C SER A 13 9.12 -26.50 20.79
N ILE A 14 9.96 -25.52 21.10
CA ILE A 14 11.24 -25.34 20.41
C ILE A 14 12.33 -25.62 21.45
N GLU A 15 13.07 -26.68 21.20
CA GLU A 15 14.23 -27.07 22.01
C GLU A 15 15.36 -26.04 21.85
N SER A 16 16.08 -25.79 22.93
CA SER A 16 17.54 -25.64 22.95
C SER A 16 18.20 -24.94 21.74
N GLY A 17 18.17 -23.60 21.74
CA GLY A 17 19.01 -22.77 20.87
C GLY A 17 19.68 -21.66 21.68
N GLU A 18 21.00 -21.71 21.84
CA GLU A 18 21.78 -20.73 22.60
C GLU A 18 21.73 -19.35 21.91
N GLY A 19 20.98 -18.42 22.49
CA GLY A 19 21.04 -16.99 22.16
C GLY A 19 21.98 -16.25 23.12
N PRO A 20 22.67 -15.18 22.68
CA PRO A 20 23.65 -14.49 23.51
C PRO A 20 22.97 -13.88 24.74
N ALA A 21 23.62 -14.02 25.90
CA ALA A 21 23.15 -13.44 27.16
C ALA A 21 23.10 -11.91 27.05
N TRP A 22 21.90 -11.34 27.11
CA TRP A 22 21.71 -9.89 27.17
C TRP A 22 21.92 -9.42 28.60
N GLU A 23 23.16 -9.06 28.94
CA GLU A 23 23.45 -8.36 30.19
C GLU A 23 22.81 -6.95 30.17
N PRO A 24 22.10 -6.53 31.23
CA PRO A 24 21.55 -5.18 31.30
C PRO A 24 22.68 -4.19 31.59
N GLN A 25 23.00 -3.34 30.60
CA GLN A 25 23.99 -2.27 30.74
C GLN A 25 23.56 -1.21 31.78
N ALA A 26 24.00 -1.40 33.02
CA ALA A 26 23.70 -0.49 34.13
C ALA A 26 24.49 0.85 34.07
N GLU A 27 25.52 0.95 33.23
CA GLU A 27 26.48 2.06 33.21
C GLU A 27 25.96 3.32 32.47
N ASN A 28 24.93 3.22 31.62
CA ASN A 28 24.47 4.33 30.78
C ASN A 28 23.53 5.36 31.45
N CYS A 29 23.05 5.10 32.68
CA CYS A 29 22.00 5.93 33.29
C CYS A 29 22.51 7.29 33.80
N GLU A 30 23.71 7.35 34.36
CA GLU A 30 24.24 8.59 34.97
C GLU A 30 24.68 9.61 33.91
N GLU A 31 25.31 9.16 32.82
CA GLU A 31 25.71 10.02 31.69
C GLU A 31 24.48 10.55 30.91
N SER A 32 23.43 9.75 30.78
CA SER A 32 22.14 10.17 30.22
C SER A 32 21.51 11.28 31.09
N GLY A 33 21.51 11.11 32.42
CA GLY A 33 21.04 12.15 33.35
C GLY A 33 21.85 13.46 33.25
N ALA A 34 23.18 13.38 33.19
CA ALA A 34 24.05 14.55 33.09
C ALA A 34 23.83 15.33 31.77
N SER A 35 23.70 14.61 30.65
CA SER A 35 23.47 15.22 29.32
C SER A 35 22.07 15.86 29.19
N GLU A 36 21.03 15.31 29.83
CA GLU A 36 19.72 15.97 29.94
C GLU A 36 19.76 17.28 30.75
N VAL A 37 20.51 17.31 31.85
CA VAL A 37 20.68 18.52 32.68
C VAL A 37 21.44 19.59 31.89
N LEU A 38 22.52 19.22 31.19
CA LEU A 38 23.25 20.13 30.31
C LEU A 38 22.38 20.65 29.16
N ALA A 39 21.57 19.80 28.52
CA ALA A 39 20.62 20.23 27.50
C ALA A 39 19.60 21.24 28.05
N SER A 40 19.08 21.01 29.26
CA SER A 40 18.17 21.93 29.95
C SER A 40 18.82 23.30 30.21
N LEU A 41 20.13 23.33 30.53
CA LEU A 41 20.91 24.56 30.70
C LEU A 41 21.20 25.29 29.39
N HIS A 42 21.49 24.57 28.30
CA HIS A 42 21.65 25.17 26.96
C HIS A 42 20.32 25.78 26.47
N GLU A 43 19.21 25.07 26.64
CA GLU A 43 17.88 25.58 26.30
C GLU A 43 17.52 26.84 27.11
N ALA A 44 17.77 26.85 28.43
CA ALA A 44 17.55 28.03 29.27
C ALA A 44 18.41 29.25 28.88
N ARG A 45 19.51 29.03 28.15
CA ARG A 45 20.37 30.07 27.57
C ARG A 45 19.98 30.48 26.15
N GLY A 46 18.92 29.91 25.59
CA GLY A 46 18.47 30.15 24.21
C GLY A 46 19.18 29.31 23.14
N ASP A 47 20.07 28.38 23.52
CA ASP A 47 20.79 27.50 22.61
C ASP A 47 20.04 26.17 22.43
N ALA A 48 18.90 26.24 21.74
CA ALA A 48 18.08 25.07 21.41
C ALA A 48 18.84 24.05 20.53
N THR A 49 19.80 24.50 19.73
CA THR A 49 20.61 23.65 18.83
C THR A 49 21.55 22.73 19.59
N SER A 50 22.30 23.23 20.58
CA SER A 50 23.15 22.37 21.42
C SER A 50 22.31 21.47 22.32
N ALA A 51 21.20 21.98 22.86
CA ALA A 51 20.27 21.17 23.65
C ALA A 51 19.69 19.99 22.85
N LEU A 52 19.26 20.24 21.59
CA LEU A 52 18.83 19.20 20.66
C LEU A 52 19.91 18.14 20.42
N ARG A 53 21.16 18.56 20.13
CA ARG A 53 22.28 17.64 19.88
C ARG A 53 22.59 16.78 21.11
N LEU A 54 22.57 17.35 22.31
CA LEU A 54 22.79 16.63 23.57
C LEU A 54 21.68 15.60 23.82
N LEU A 55 20.40 15.98 23.73
CA LEU A 55 19.29 15.05 23.93
C LEU A 55 19.24 13.93 22.88
N ALA A 56 19.54 14.25 21.61
CA ALA A 56 19.60 13.27 20.53
C ALA A 56 20.82 12.33 20.63
N ALA A 57 21.93 12.78 21.23
CA ALA A 57 23.07 11.92 21.54
C ALA A 57 22.80 11.02 22.77
N ALA A 58 22.06 11.53 23.76
CA ALA A 58 21.66 10.81 24.96
C ALA A 58 20.51 9.80 24.75
N GLY A 59 19.88 9.79 23.57
CA GLY A 59 18.68 8.99 23.30
C GLY A 59 17.45 9.43 24.11
N SER A 60 17.41 10.68 24.57
CA SER A 60 16.34 11.15 25.48
C SER A 60 15.06 11.51 24.72
N GLN A 61 13.95 10.90 25.14
CA GLN A 61 12.59 11.23 24.70
C GLN A 61 12.20 12.71 24.90
N ARG A 62 12.89 13.44 25.79
CA ARG A 62 12.66 14.89 26.00
C ARG A 62 12.98 15.72 24.77
N VAL A 63 13.75 15.17 23.81
CA VAL A 63 14.05 15.81 22.53
C VAL A 63 12.78 16.20 21.75
N PHE A 64 11.72 15.38 21.77
CA PHE A 64 10.48 15.67 21.06
C PHE A 64 9.69 16.82 21.69
N ALA A 65 9.74 16.95 23.02
CA ALA A 65 9.16 18.09 23.73
C ALA A 65 9.90 19.40 23.42
N LEU A 66 11.23 19.36 23.31
CA LEU A 66 12.05 20.49 22.85
C LEU A 66 11.67 20.87 21.42
N LEU A 67 11.69 19.91 20.49
CA LEU A 67 11.35 20.14 19.07
C LEU A 67 9.95 20.75 18.92
N ARG A 68 8.94 20.20 19.58
CA ARG A 68 7.55 20.71 19.51
C ARG A 68 7.42 22.17 19.94
N ARG A 69 8.18 22.59 20.95
CA ARG A 69 8.18 23.96 21.47
C ARG A 69 8.86 24.94 20.51
N HIS A 70 10.04 24.60 19.99
CA HIS A 70 10.84 25.52 19.17
C HIS A 70 10.40 25.56 17.70
N LEU A 71 10.02 24.43 17.10
CA LEU A 71 9.44 24.40 15.75
C LEU A 71 8.10 25.13 15.71
N GLY A 72 7.29 25.02 16.76
CA GLY A 72 6.05 25.81 16.94
C GLY A 72 6.28 27.33 17.07
N GLN A 73 7.51 27.78 17.31
CA GLN A 73 7.91 29.19 17.36
C GLN A 73 8.60 29.65 16.05
N GLY A 74 8.68 28.79 15.03
CA GLY A 74 9.36 29.09 13.76
C GLY A 74 10.89 29.10 13.86
N ALA A 75 11.46 28.48 14.89
CA ALA A 75 12.92 28.37 15.01
C ALA A 75 13.46 27.41 13.93
N ASP A 76 14.35 27.92 13.07
CA ASP A 76 15.12 27.08 12.15
C ASP A 76 16.17 26.28 12.93
N LEU A 77 15.79 25.08 13.33
CA LEU A 77 16.68 24.11 13.96
C LEU A 77 17.45 23.35 12.87
N GLY A 78 18.31 24.05 12.11
CA GLY A 78 19.10 23.46 11.02
C GLY A 78 20.00 22.27 11.40
N ALA A 79 20.15 21.98 12.70
CA ALA A 79 20.78 20.76 13.19
C ALA A 79 19.86 19.51 13.19
N VAL A 80 18.53 19.63 13.01
CA VAL A 80 17.61 18.48 13.05
C VAL A 80 17.92 17.51 11.94
N SER A 81 18.14 17.97 10.71
CA SER A 81 18.50 17.10 9.56
C SER A 81 19.70 16.20 9.89
N ALA A 82 20.73 16.74 10.54
CA ALA A 82 21.93 15.98 10.93
C ALA A 82 21.70 14.93 12.05
N VAL A 83 20.65 15.07 12.87
CA VAL A 83 20.27 14.08 13.90
C VAL A 83 19.02 13.28 13.53
N LEU A 84 18.39 13.57 12.38
CA LEU A 84 17.10 13.01 11.96
C LEU A 84 17.05 11.47 11.99
N PRO A 85 18.08 10.72 11.51
CA PRO A 85 18.07 9.26 11.61
C PRO A 85 18.05 8.75 13.06
N ARG A 86 18.70 9.46 14.00
CA ARG A 86 18.68 9.09 15.43
C ARG A 86 17.34 9.37 16.07
N LEU A 87 16.70 10.47 15.70
CA LEU A 87 15.36 10.83 16.18
C LEU A 87 14.30 9.85 15.69
N VAL A 88 14.37 9.43 14.42
CA VAL A 88 13.48 8.42 13.85
C VAL A 88 13.74 7.05 14.47
N ALA A 89 15.00 6.68 14.75
CA ALA A 89 15.32 5.45 15.46
C ALA A 89 14.86 5.44 16.93
N LEU A 90 14.75 6.62 17.57
CA LEU A 90 14.26 6.77 18.94
C LEU A 90 12.72 6.67 19.04
N ASP A 91 12.00 7.37 18.17
CA ASP A 91 10.54 7.21 18.01
C ASP A 91 10.09 7.68 16.60
N PRO A 92 9.83 6.75 15.65
CA PRO A 92 9.41 7.11 14.31
C PRO A 92 7.98 7.66 14.27
N GLY A 93 7.15 7.37 15.28
CA GLY A 93 5.79 7.89 15.40
C GLY A 93 5.77 9.36 15.80
N GLN A 94 6.50 9.72 16.86
CA GLN A 94 6.61 11.11 17.29
C GLN A 94 7.29 11.98 16.23
N MET A 95 8.29 11.46 15.50
CA MET A 95 8.90 12.20 14.38
C MET A 95 7.96 12.38 13.19
N ALA A 96 7.19 11.35 12.80
CA ALA A 96 6.18 11.48 11.75
C ALA A 96 5.10 12.52 12.12
N ASP A 97 4.63 12.50 13.36
CA ASP A 97 3.64 13.46 13.87
C ASP A 97 4.20 14.90 13.92
N LEU A 98 5.46 15.09 14.33
CA LEU A 98 6.12 16.41 14.36
C LEU A 98 6.38 16.97 12.96
N ALA A 99 6.88 16.15 12.04
CA ALA A 99 7.18 16.58 10.67
C ALA A 99 5.91 16.89 9.88
N ALA A 100 4.81 16.16 10.09
CA ALA A 100 3.52 16.47 9.47
C ALA A 100 2.92 17.79 9.99
N LEU A 101 3.31 18.27 11.17
CA LEU A 101 2.91 19.57 11.71
C LEU A 101 3.80 20.73 11.23
N HIS A 102 5.05 20.45 10.85
CA HIS A 102 6.06 21.46 10.49
C HIS A 102 6.84 21.09 9.21
N PRO A 103 6.17 20.86 8.05
CA PRO A 103 6.82 20.37 6.84
C PRO A 103 7.85 21.33 6.24
N GLU A 104 7.70 22.65 6.46
CA GLU A 104 8.66 23.67 6.04
C GLU A 104 10.01 23.55 6.78
N SER A 105 9.97 23.19 8.06
CA SER A 105 11.17 23.03 8.91
C SER A 105 11.74 21.60 8.83
N LEU A 106 10.88 20.61 8.58
CA LEU A 106 11.21 19.19 8.51
C LEU A 106 10.81 18.65 7.14
N LYS A 107 11.69 18.85 6.15
CA LYS A 107 11.41 18.55 4.73
C LYS A 107 10.93 17.11 4.55
N PRO A 108 9.76 16.87 3.94
CA PRO A 108 9.20 15.52 3.81
C PRO A 108 10.13 14.49 3.16
N ALA A 109 10.91 14.89 2.15
CA ALA A 109 11.88 14.01 1.48
C ALA A 109 13.00 13.51 2.42
N GLU A 110 13.50 14.36 3.32
CA GLU A 110 14.53 13.99 4.30
C GLU A 110 13.98 13.01 5.33
N LEU A 111 12.72 13.19 5.77
CA LEU A 111 12.07 12.27 6.68
C LEU A 111 11.75 10.92 6.01
N LEU A 112 11.28 10.90 4.76
CA LEU A 112 11.05 9.64 4.04
C LEU A 112 12.33 8.82 3.91
N ALA A 113 13.44 9.46 3.56
CA ALA A 113 14.75 8.80 3.51
C ALA A 113 15.19 8.26 4.89
N ALA A 114 14.85 8.95 5.98
CA ALA A 114 15.12 8.48 7.34
C ALA A 114 14.14 7.39 7.83
N LEU A 115 12.91 7.33 7.30
CA LEU A 115 11.90 6.31 7.64
C LEU A 115 12.06 5.02 6.84
N ALA A 116 12.59 5.07 5.62
CA ALA A 116 12.73 3.90 4.74
C ALA A 116 13.45 2.68 5.40
N PRO A 117 14.53 2.84 6.21
CA PRO A 117 15.14 1.72 6.94
C PRO A 117 14.23 1.05 7.98
N HIS A 118 13.19 1.76 8.46
CA HIS A 118 12.20 1.23 9.41
C HIS A 118 11.02 0.55 8.70
N GLY A 119 10.95 0.65 7.37
CA GLY A 119 10.02 -0.09 6.52
C GLY A 119 8.86 0.74 5.96
N PRO A 120 8.25 0.27 4.85
CA PRO A 120 7.29 1.04 4.05
C PRO A 120 6.00 1.42 4.80
N ALA A 121 5.65 0.70 5.87
CA ALA A 121 4.50 1.03 6.72
C ALA A 121 4.66 2.38 7.44
N TRP A 122 5.89 2.78 7.77
CA TRP A 122 6.18 4.08 8.38
C TRP A 122 6.16 5.21 7.35
N GLU A 123 6.68 4.99 6.14
CA GLU A 123 6.52 5.91 5.02
C GLU A 123 5.02 6.17 4.75
N LEU A 124 4.21 5.11 4.61
CA LEU A 124 2.77 5.24 4.34
C LEU A 124 2.03 5.95 5.48
N ARG A 125 2.39 5.66 6.75
CA ARG A 125 1.82 6.36 7.91
C ARG A 125 2.14 7.86 7.84
N TYR A 126 3.40 8.21 7.58
CA TYR A 126 3.82 9.61 7.49
C TYR A 126 3.12 10.33 6.33
N LEU A 127 3.11 9.76 5.12
CA LEU A 127 2.47 10.38 3.95
C LEU A 127 0.97 10.64 4.17
N ARG A 128 0.26 9.72 4.85
CA ARG A 128 -1.15 9.93 5.22
C ARG A 128 -1.34 11.03 6.27
N LEU A 129 -0.42 11.16 7.23
CA LEU A 129 -0.44 12.26 8.20
C LEU A 129 -0.14 13.60 7.52
N LEU A 130 0.84 13.63 6.61
CA LEU A 130 1.20 14.80 5.81
C LEU A 130 0.02 15.24 4.94
N ALA A 131 -0.60 14.32 4.18
CA ALA A 131 -1.75 14.62 3.33
C ALA A 131 -2.96 15.17 4.12
N TRP A 132 -3.13 14.77 5.38
CA TRP A 132 -4.19 15.30 6.25
C TRP A 132 -3.85 16.66 6.87
N ARG A 133 -2.57 16.96 7.12
CA ARG A 133 -2.11 18.19 7.81
C ARG A 133 -1.68 19.31 6.88
N SER A 134 -1.03 18.96 5.77
CA SER A 134 -0.50 19.85 4.75
C SER A 134 -0.67 19.17 3.38
N PRO A 135 -1.86 19.27 2.75
CA PRO A 135 -2.15 18.59 1.50
C PRO A 135 -1.21 19.04 0.38
N ASP A 136 -0.84 20.32 0.32
CA ASP A 136 0.09 20.86 -0.69
C ASP A 136 1.48 20.22 -0.60
N ALA A 137 2.04 20.07 0.61
CA ALA A 137 3.33 19.38 0.80
C ALA A 137 3.26 17.89 0.45
N ALA A 138 2.09 17.27 0.54
CA ALA A 138 1.88 15.87 0.18
C ALA A 138 1.71 15.62 -1.34
N LYS A 139 1.36 16.65 -2.14
CA LYS A 139 1.11 16.51 -3.59
C LYS A 139 2.26 15.82 -4.32
N HIS A 140 3.49 16.22 -3.99
CA HIS A 140 4.72 15.69 -4.59
C HIS A 140 5.03 14.21 -4.26
N PHE A 141 4.27 13.60 -3.35
CA PHE A 141 4.46 12.21 -2.91
C PHE A 141 3.24 11.31 -3.18
N ARG A 142 2.26 11.79 -3.96
CA ARG A 142 1.04 11.02 -4.31
C ARG A 142 1.37 9.65 -4.91
N ASP A 143 2.24 9.59 -5.91
CA ASP A 143 2.62 8.33 -6.57
C ASP A 143 3.25 7.33 -5.60
N ARG A 144 4.15 7.80 -4.73
CA ARG A 144 4.74 6.96 -3.67
C ARG A 144 3.68 6.48 -2.68
N MET A 145 2.70 7.32 -2.33
CA MET A 145 1.58 6.93 -1.48
C MET A 145 0.65 5.91 -2.15
N VAL A 146 0.43 6.00 -3.46
CA VAL A 146 -0.33 5.01 -4.26
C VAL A 146 0.41 3.68 -4.30
N GLN A 147 1.70 3.66 -4.62
CA GLN A 147 2.56 2.46 -4.59
C GLN A 147 2.54 1.79 -3.22
N LEU A 148 2.82 2.53 -2.15
CA LEU A 148 2.79 2.01 -0.78
C LEU A 148 1.39 1.51 -0.36
N THR A 149 0.32 2.09 -0.91
CA THR A 149 -1.05 1.61 -0.67
C THR A 149 -1.31 0.31 -1.42
N ALA A 150 -0.84 0.15 -2.66
CA ALA A 150 -0.89 -1.11 -3.41
C ALA A 150 -0.14 -2.24 -2.68
N GLU A 151 1.10 -1.97 -2.23
CA GLU A 151 1.94 -2.93 -1.52
C GLU A 151 1.34 -3.38 -0.17
N LEU A 152 0.88 -2.43 0.66
CA LEU A 152 0.55 -2.72 2.06
C LEU A 152 -0.94 -2.85 2.35
N ARG A 153 -1.79 -2.19 1.55
CA ARG A 153 -3.24 -2.09 1.79
C ARG A 153 -4.01 -2.09 0.46
N PRO A 154 -3.90 -3.13 -0.38
CA PRO A 154 -4.51 -3.16 -1.72
C PRO A 154 -6.02 -2.89 -1.72
N HIS A 155 -6.73 -3.32 -0.68
CA HIS A 155 -8.14 -3.04 -0.43
C HIS A 155 -8.48 -1.53 -0.20
N HIS A 156 -7.47 -0.66 -0.06
CA HIS A 156 -7.60 0.81 -0.04
C HIS A 156 -7.07 1.48 -1.33
N LEU A 157 -6.65 0.72 -2.33
CA LEU A 157 -6.05 1.29 -3.55
C LEU A 157 -7.08 2.06 -4.39
N ARG A 158 -8.34 1.59 -4.46
CA ARG A 158 -9.41 2.30 -5.17
C ARG A 158 -9.62 3.75 -4.69
N PRO A 159 -9.89 4.03 -3.40
CA PRO A 159 -10.04 5.41 -2.95
C PRO A 159 -8.75 6.23 -3.11
N ALA A 160 -7.56 5.62 -3.00
CA ALA A 160 -6.30 6.33 -3.24
C ALA A 160 -6.16 6.79 -4.70
N LEU A 161 -6.36 5.89 -5.67
CA LEU A 161 -6.33 6.20 -7.11
C LEU A 161 -7.40 7.24 -7.49
N MET A 162 -8.61 7.12 -6.94
CA MET A 162 -9.70 8.06 -7.21
C MET A 162 -9.42 9.47 -6.67
N GLN A 163 -8.76 9.57 -5.51
CA GLN A 163 -8.33 10.85 -4.96
C GLN A 163 -7.24 11.48 -5.83
N SER A 164 -6.19 10.73 -6.19
CA SER A 164 -5.14 11.20 -7.10
C SER A 164 -5.69 11.70 -8.44
N ALA A 165 -6.63 10.99 -9.05
CA ALA A 165 -7.24 11.37 -10.32
C ALA A 165 -8.26 12.52 -10.25
N SER A 166 -8.82 12.80 -9.06
CA SER A 166 -9.59 14.03 -8.86
C SER A 166 -8.66 15.24 -8.86
N ASP A 167 -7.54 15.13 -8.16
CA ASP A 167 -6.59 16.22 -7.98
C ASP A 167 -5.85 16.58 -9.29
N GLU A 168 -5.56 15.62 -10.17
CA GLU A 168 -4.97 15.88 -11.49
C GLU A 168 -5.85 16.75 -12.40
N LYS A 169 -7.18 16.70 -12.23
CA LYS A 169 -8.11 17.49 -13.06
C LYS A 169 -8.05 18.98 -12.75
N GLU A 170 -7.49 19.37 -11.60
CA GLU A 170 -7.26 20.76 -11.21
C GLU A 170 -5.89 21.27 -11.71
N GLU A 171 -4.86 20.42 -11.74
CA GLU A 171 -3.46 20.80 -12.05
C GLU A 171 -3.04 20.40 -13.48
N SER A 172 -3.63 21.07 -14.48
CA SER A 172 -3.45 20.79 -15.91
C SER A 172 -2.02 21.05 -16.43
N SER A 173 -1.12 20.05 -16.46
CA SER A 173 0.08 20.08 -17.36
C SER A 173 0.87 18.79 -17.63
N SER A 174 0.76 17.70 -16.85
CA SER A 174 1.71 16.55 -16.97
C SER A 174 1.09 15.15 -16.79
N THR A 175 0.10 14.77 -17.59
CA THR A 175 -0.73 13.55 -17.37
C THR A 175 -0.08 12.20 -17.77
N SER A 176 0.99 12.18 -18.58
CA SER A 176 1.52 10.91 -19.11
C SER A 176 2.34 10.08 -18.13
N SER A 177 3.04 10.72 -17.18
CA SER A 177 3.90 10.01 -16.21
C SER A 177 3.09 9.30 -15.12
N VAL A 178 1.99 9.91 -14.69
CA VAL A 178 1.23 9.51 -13.50
C VAL A 178 0.27 8.35 -13.81
N HIS A 179 -0.28 8.30 -15.02
CA HIS A 179 -1.05 7.13 -15.46
C HIS A 179 -0.19 5.86 -15.54
N GLY A 180 1.12 5.97 -15.81
CA GLY A 180 2.07 4.86 -15.76
C GLY A 180 2.22 4.28 -14.35
N THR A 181 2.50 5.13 -13.36
CA THR A 181 2.70 4.71 -11.96
C THR A 181 1.43 4.13 -11.33
N TRP A 182 0.25 4.61 -11.72
CA TRP A 182 -1.03 4.02 -11.28
C TRP A 182 -1.28 2.64 -11.87
N LEU A 183 -0.94 2.42 -13.15
CA LEU A 183 -1.04 1.10 -13.78
C LEU A 183 -0.08 0.12 -13.11
N GLU A 184 1.20 0.48 -12.94
CA GLU A 184 2.18 -0.35 -12.24
C GLU A 184 1.71 -0.71 -10.82
N ALA A 185 1.18 0.25 -10.05
CA ALA A 185 0.63 -0.01 -8.73
C ALA A 185 -0.63 -0.90 -8.75
N ALA A 186 -1.51 -0.73 -9.75
CA ALA A 186 -2.68 -1.58 -9.91
C ALA A 186 -2.30 -3.04 -10.21
N TRP A 187 -1.38 -3.26 -11.15
CA TRP A 187 -0.84 -4.57 -11.51
C TRP A 187 -0.09 -5.22 -10.33
N ALA A 188 0.84 -4.50 -9.70
CA ALA A 188 1.56 -5.00 -8.52
C ALA A 188 0.65 -5.36 -7.33
N SER A 189 -0.55 -4.77 -7.24
CA SER A 189 -1.52 -5.09 -6.18
C SER A 189 -2.29 -6.40 -6.39
N GLY A 190 -2.42 -6.87 -7.65
CA GLY A 190 -3.25 -8.02 -8.02
C GLY A 190 -4.68 -7.99 -7.46
N SER A 191 -5.27 -6.81 -7.26
CA SER A 191 -6.48 -6.64 -6.43
C SER A 191 -7.74 -6.27 -7.20
N ARG A 192 -8.89 -6.78 -6.75
CA ARG A 192 -10.20 -6.45 -7.34
C ARG A 192 -10.53 -4.97 -7.20
N GLU A 193 -10.09 -4.35 -6.11
CA GLU A 193 -10.20 -2.92 -5.88
C GLU A 193 -9.45 -2.12 -6.95
N ALA A 194 -8.24 -2.54 -7.34
CA ALA A 194 -7.49 -1.93 -8.44
C ALA A 194 -8.23 -2.02 -9.78
N ALA A 195 -8.74 -3.20 -10.14
CA ALA A 195 -9.52 -3.37 -11.37
C ALA A 195 -10.76 -2.46 -11.39
N SER A 196 -11.50 -2.38 -10.28
CA SER A 196 -12.66 -1.49 -10.14
C SER A 196 -12.29 0.00 -10.16
N ALA A 197 -11.05 0.35 -9.79
CA ALA A 197 -10.54 1.71 -9.88
C ALA A 197 -10.19 2.07 -11.33
N LEU A 198 -9.47 1.19 -12.03
CA LEU A 198 -9.14 1.36 -13.45
C LEU A 198 -10.40 1.51 -14.30
N LEU A 199 -11.42 0.69 -14.07
CA LEU A 199 -12.72 0.82 -14.75
C LEU A 199 -13.37 2.19 -14.48
N ALA A 200 -13.43 2.62 -13.21
CA ALA A 200 -13.98 3.93 -12.84
C ALA A 200 -13.17 5.13 -13.37
N LEU A 201 -11.88 4.93 -13.70
CA LEU A 201 -11.01 5.92 -14.32
C LEU A 201 -11.13 5.97 -15.86
N GLY A 202 -11.85 5.03 -16.48
CA GLY A 202 -11.96 4.94 -17.94
C GLY A 202 -10.87 4.10 -18.60
N HIS A 203 -10.27 3.16 -17.85
CA HIS A 203 -9.28 2.18 -18.34
C HIS A 203 -9.85 0.75 -18.34
N PRO A 204 -10.90 0.47 -19.15
CA PRO A 204 -11.61 -0.82 -19.11
C PRO A 204 -10.76 -1.98 -19.63
N GLU A 205 -9.94 -1.78 -20.66
CA GLU A 205 -9.02 -2.81 -21.18
C GLU A 205 -8.01 -3.24 -20.11
N GLN A 206 -7.44 -2.28 -19.38
CA GLN A 206 -6.48 -2.56 -18.30
C GLN A 206 -7.17 -3.20 -17.09
N ALA A 207 -8.41 -2.80 -16.78
CA ALA A 207 -9.23 -3.46 -15.75
C ALA A 207 -9.57 -4.91 -16.13
N PHE A 208 -9.90 -5.17 -17.39
CA PHE A 208 -10.19 -6.50 -17.93
C PHE A 208 -8.95 -7.40 -17.89
N HIS A 209 -7.81 -6.94 -18.39
CA HIS A 209 -6.55 -7.70 -18.33
C HIS A 209 -6.14 -8.00 -16.88
N LEU A 210 -6.29 -7.05 -15.96
CA LEU A 210 -5.99 -7.29 -14.54
C LEU A 210 -6.92 -8.36 -13.92
N GLN A 211 -8.22 -8.35 -14.27
CA GLN A 211 -9.15 -9.40 -13.84
C GLN A 211 -8.81 -10.76 -14.43
N LEU A 212 -8.45 -10.83 -15.71
CA LEU A 212 -8.22 -12.09 -16.42
C LEU A 212 -6.87 -12.72 -16.06
N PHE A 213 -5.77 -11.96 -16.10
CA PHE A 213 -4.41 -12.49 -16.02
C PHE A 213 -3.81 -12.49 -14.61
N GLU A 214 -3.98 -11.43 -13.82
CA GLU A 214 -3.42 -11.35 -12.45
C GLU A 214 -4.37 -11.91 -11.39
N ILE A 215 -5.67 -11.59 -11.49
CA ILE A 215 -6.67 -12.02 -10.51
C ILE A 215 -7.24 -13.42 -10.84
N GLY A 216 -7.18 -13.86 -12.10
CA GLY A 216 -7.76 -15.14 -12.55
C GLY A 216 -9.29 -15.20 -12.46
N SER A 217 -9.97 -14.06 -12.60
CA SER A 217 -11.40 -13.86 -12.34
C SER A 217 -12.19 -13.67 -13.64
N VAL A 218 -12.65 -14.78 -14.22
CA VAL A 218 -13.51 -14.77 -15.42
C VAL A 218 -14.77 -13.93 -15.21
N GLN A 219 -15.46 -14.08 -14.08
CA GLN A 219 -16.66 -13.28 -13.79
C GLN A 219 -16.32 -11.79 -13.73
N GLY A 220 -15.24 -11.41 -13.05
CA GLY A 220 -14.84 -10.00 -12.96
C GLY A 220 -14.42 -9.40 -14.31
N ALA A 221 -13.85 -10.20 -15.21
CA ALA A 221 -13.56 -9.78 -16.58
C ALA A 221 -14.85 -9.59 -17.39
N LEU A 222 -15.83 -10.48 -17.25
CA LEU A 222 -17.16 -10.32 -17.86
C LEU A 222 -17.91 -9.10 -17.31
N ASP A 223 -17.88 -8.88 -15.99
CA ASP A 223 -18.48 -7.72 -15.33
C ASP A 223 -17.93 -6.42 -15.94
N VAL A 224 -16.59 -6.34 -16.13
CA VAL A 224 -15.93 -5.20 -16.81
C VAL A 224 -16.46 -4.98 -18.22
N LEU A 225 -16.64 -6.03 -19.04
CA LEU A 225 -17.21 -5.87 -20.39
C LEU A 225 -18.62 -5.27 -20.34
N THR A 226 -19.47 -5.75 -19.43
CA THR A 226 -20.86 -5.25 -19.29
C THR A 226 -20.94 -3.82 -18.74
N GLU A 227 -20.05 -3.43 -17.82
CA GLU A 227 -20.05 -2.11 -17.19
C GLU A 227 -19.38 -1.02 -18.05
N ALA A 228 -18.34 -1.38 -18.81
CA ALA A 228 -17.48 -0.42 -19.52
C ALA A 228 -18.16 0.30 -20.70
N ARG A 229 -19.25 -0.25 -21.26
CA ARG A 229 -19.91 0.24 -22.49
C ARG A 229 -18.93 0.46 -23.64
N LEU A 230 -18.12 -0.56 -23.91
CA LEU A 230 -17.17 -0.57 -25.01
C LEU A 230 -17.91 -0.53 -26.38
N PRO A 231 -17.24 -0.11 -27.47
CA PRO A 231 -17.70 -0.38 -28.82
C PRO A 231 -17.81 -1.89 -29.05
N GLU A 232 -18.84 -2.35 -29.76
CA GLU A 232 -19.12 -3.79 -29.99
C GLU A 232 -17.91 -4.55 -30.56
N GLU A 233 -17.12 -3.93 -31.43
CA GLU A 233 -15.88 -4.50 -31.99
C GLU A 233 -14.87 -4.84 -30.88
N LYS A 234 -14.60 -3.90 -29.96
CA LYS A 234 -13.68 -4.10 -28.83
C LYS A 234 -14.23 -5.07 -27.79
N GLU A 235 -15.53 -5.05 -27.55
CA GLU A 235 -16.17 -6.02 -26.66
C GLU A 235 -15.98 -7.45 -27.20
N GLN A 236 -16.15 -7.64 -28.51
CA GLN A 236 -15.91 -8.93 -29.17
C GLN A 236 -14.44 -9.35 -29.19
N GLU A 237 -13.49 -8.41 -29.35
CA GLU A 237 -12.05 -8.69 -29.28
C GLU A 237 -11.66 -9.23 -27.88
N LEU A 238 -12.02 -8.51 -26.82
CA LEU A 238 -11.73 -8.92 -25.44
C LEU A 238 -12.48 -10.21 -25.05
N LEU A 239 -13.71 -10.40 -25.53
CA LEU A 239 -14.46 -11.64 -25.33
C LEU A 239 -13.77 -12.86 -25.98
N GLN A 240 -13.20 -12.68 -27.18
CA GLN A 240 -12.41 -13.73 -27.84
C GLN A 240 -11.11 -14.02 -27.08
N GLU A 241 -10.42 -12.99 -26.58
CA GLU A 241 -9.23 -13.13 -25.75
C GLU A 241 -9.53 -13.87 -24.42
N LEU A 242 -10.65 -13.56 -23.78
CA LEU A 242 -11.14 -14.29 -22.60
C LEU A 242 -11.33 -15.78 -22.91
N CYS A 243 -11.99 -16.10 -24.02
CA CYS A 243 -12.22 -17.48 -24.43
C CYS A 243 -10.89 -18.21 -24.74
N ALA A 244 -10.02 -17.58 -25.52
CA ALA A 244 -8.71 -18.15 -25.91
C ALA A 244 -7.79 -18.39 -24.71
N THR A 245 -7.81 -17.49 -23.72
CA THR A 245 -7.08 -17.62 -22.46
C THR A 245 -7.71 -18.70 -21.58
N ALA A 246 -9.04 -18.67 -21.40
CA ALA A 246 -9.74 -19.65 -20.57
C ALA A 246 -9.61 -21.09 -21.09
N ILE A 247 -9.50 -21.30 -22.40
CA ILE A 247 -9.29 -22.64 -22.99
C ILE A 247 -7.91 -23.23 -22.64
N GLN A 248 -6.92 -22.40 -22.30
CA GLN A 248 -5.57 -22.84 -21.95
C GLN A 248 -5.40 -23.13 -20.45
N ASP A 249 -6.30 -22.65 -19.60
CA ASP A 249 -6.29 -22.86 -18.14
C ASP A 249 -7.57 -23.55 -17.67
N GLY A 250 -7.45 -24.73 -17.07
CA GLY A 250 -8.60 -25.53 -16.66
C GLY A 250 -9.50 -24.90 -15.59
N HIS A 251 -8.97 -24.02 -14.74
CA HIS A 251 -9.77 -23.30 -13.73
C HIS A 251 -10.54 -22.13 -14.36
N LEU A 252 -9.91 -21.40 -15.28
CA LEU A 252 -10.58 -20.37 -16.07
C LEU A 252 -11.65 -20.99 -16.99
N PHE A 253 -11.36 -22.11 -17.65
CA PHE A 253 -12.34 -22.85 -18.46
C PHE A 253 -13.58 -23.24 -17.65
N ALA A 254 -13.40 -23.84 -16.47
CA ALA A 254 -14.51 -24.23 -15.60
C ALA A 254 -15.34 -23.02 -15.14
N SER A 255 -14.68 -21.90 -14.86
CA SER A 255 -15.34 -20.65 -14.44
C SER A 255 -16.13 -20.02 -15.59
N LEU A 256 -15.58 -19.99 -16.81
CA LEU A 256 -16.29 -19.54 -18.02
C LEU A 256 -17.48 -20.44 -18.33
N LEU A 257 -17.30 -21.76 -18.22
CA LEU A 257 -18.38 -22.72 -18.43
C LEU A 257 -19.52 -22.51 -17.43
N ALA A 258 -19.22 -22.27 -16.16
CA ALA A 258 -20.22 -21.93 -15.14
C ALA A 258 -20.96 -20.62 -15.45
N ALA A 259 -20.26 -19.58 -15.92
CA ALA A 259 -20.86 -18.31 -16.32
C ALA A 259 -21.79 -18.46 -17.54
N VAL A 260 -21.38 -19.22 -18.57
CA VAL A 260 -22.19 -19.51 -19.76
C VAL A 260 -23.43 -20.35 -19.42
N LEU A 261 -23.32 -21.27 -18.47
CA LEU A 261 -24.43 -22.12 -18.00
C LEU A 261 -25.33 -21.44 -16.96
N SER A 262 -25.00 -20.22 -16.52
CA SER A 262 -25.78 -19.53 -15.48
C SER A 262 -27.16 -19.10 -16.00
N PRO A 263 -28.26 -19.41 -15.27
CA PRO A 263 -29.61 -19.00 -15.65
C PRO A 263 -29.86 -17.49 -15.50
N SER A 264 -28.95 -16.74 -14.86
CA SER A 264 -29.08 -15.29 -14.62
C SER A 264 -28.73 -14.41 -15.81
N GLY A 265 -28.28 -14.99 -16.92
CA GLY A 265 -27.77 -14.29 -18.10
C GLY A 265 -26.44 -14.89 -18.52
N GLY A 266 -26.49 -15.85 -19.47
CA GLY A 266 -25.29 -16.44 -20.04
C GLY A 266 -24.48 -15.41 -20.84
N VAL A 267 -23.19 -15.68 -21.00
CA VAL A 267 -22.25 -14.79 -21.69
C VAL A 267 -22.73 -14.50 -23.13
N PRO A 268 -22.90 -13.23 -23.53
CA PRO A 268 -23.42 -12.89 -24.86
C PRO A 268 -22.50 -13.43 -25.98
N GLY A 269 -23.10 -13.98 -27.02
CA GLY A 269 -22.38 -14.54 -28.18
C GLY A 269 -21.71 -15.92 -27.96
N VAL A 270 -21.36 -16.28 -26.72
CA VAL A 270 -20.64 -17.53 -26.41
C VAL A 270 -21.62 -18.69 -26.19
N LYS A 271 -21.42 -19.80 -26.91
CA LYS A 271 -22.16 -21.05 -26.71
C LYS A 271 -21.28 -22.12 -26.08
N VAL A 272 -21.87 -22.96 -25.25
CA VAL A 272 -21.21 -24.16 -24.69
C VAL A 272 -20.60 -25.00 -25.83
N SER A 273 -21.36 -25.22 -26.90
CA SER A 273 -20.91 -25.99 -28.07
C SER A 273 -19.68 -25.40 -28.77
N THR A 274 -19.53 -24.06 -28.79
CA THR A 274 -18.36 -23.42 -29.44
C THR A 274 -17.12 -23.50 -28.55
N LEU A 275 -17.27 -23.38 -27.22
CA LEU A 275 -16.16 -23.58 -26.28
C LEU A 275 -15.59 -25.00 -26.36
N PHE A 276 -16.44 -26.03 -26.39
CA PHE A 276 -15.98 -27.42 -26.51
C PHE A 276 -15.37 -27.75 -27.89
N GLN A 277 -15.76 -27.04 -28.96
CA GLN A 277 -15.15 -27.20 -30.28
C GLN A 277 -13.76 -26.54 -30.40
N GLN A 278 -13.44 -25.60 -29.51
CA GLN A 278 -12.16 -24.88 -29.51
C GLN A 278 -11.12 -25.47 -28.55
N LEU A 279 -11.47 -26.50 -27.77
CA LEU A 279 -10.52 -27.23 -26.93
C LEU A 279 -9.41 -27.89 -27.76
N PRO A 280 -8.12 -27.71 -27.42
CA PRO A 280 -7.03 -28.41 -28.08
C PRO A 280 -7.16 -29.94 -27.95
N PRO A 281 -6.89 -30.72 -29.02
CA PRO A 281 -6.96 -32.17 -28.95
C PRO A 281 -5.92 -32.71 -27.96
N GLY A 282 -6.41 -33.37 -26.89
CA GLY A 282 -5.60 -33.95 -25.82
C GLY A 282 -5.64 -33.20 -24.48
N LEU A 283 -6.31 -32.04 -24.41
CA LEU A 283 -6.66 -31.41 -23.13
C LEU A 283 -7.88 -32.12 -22.54
N GLU A 284 -7.69 -32.79 -21.39
CA GLU A 284 -8.82 -33.37 -20.64
C GLU A 284 -9.71 -32.25 -20.11
N VAL A 285 -11.03 -32.41 -20.25
CA VAL A 285 -12.00 -31.45 -19.67
C VAL A 285 -11.75 -31.41 -18.16
N PRO A 286 -11.46 -30.23 -17.57
CA PRO A 286 -11.08 -30.12 -16.17
C PRO A 286 -12.08 -30.82 -15.27
N THR A 287 -11.63 -31.59 -14.29
CA THR A 287 -12.53 -32.42 -13.46
C THR A 287 -13.61 -31.58 -12.76
N ALA A 288 -13.30 -30.32 -12.45
CA ALA A 288 -14.26 -29.32 -11.96
C ALA A 288 -15.34 -28.93 -12.98
N ALA A 289 -14.98 -28.76 -14.26
CA ALA A 289 -15.92 -28.51 -15.36
C ALA A 289 -16.81 -29.74 -15.63
N VAL A 290 -16.25 -30.96 -15.54
CA VAL A 290 -17.02 -32.21 -15.63
C VAL A 290 -18.00 -32.33 -14.45
N ALA A 291 -17.55 -32.04 -13.22
CA ALA A 291 -18.41 -32.06 -12.04
C ALA A 291 -19.55 -31.03 -12.13
N LEU A 292 -19.29 -29.83 -12.65
CA LEU A 292 -20.32 -28.81 -12.92
C LEU A 292 -21.36 -29.32 -13.92
N LEU A 293 -20.93 -29.90 -15.05
CA LEU A 293 -21.83 -30.47 -16.06
C LEU A 293 -22.68 -31.64 -15.55
N LEU A 294 -22.17 -32.39 -14.57
CA LEU A 294 -22.90 -33.49 -13.92
C LEU A 294 -23.80 -33.03 -12.75
N SER A 295 -23.77 -31.74 -12.40
CA SER A 295 -24.57 -31.14 -11.32
C SER A 295 -25.77 -30.31 -11.81
N LEU A 296 -25.96 -30.26 -13.14
CA LEU A 296 -27.07 -29.62 -13.85
C LEU A 296 -28.13 -30.65 -14.29
#